data_AF-A0AAW0NI58-F1
#
_entry.id   AF-A0AAW0NI58-F1
#
_cell.length_a   1.000
_cell.length_b   1.000
_cell.length_c   1.000
_cell.angle_alpha   90.00
_cell.angle_beta   90.00
_cell.angle_gamma   90.00
#
_symmetry.space_group_name_H-M   'P 1'
#
loop_
_entity.id
_entity.type
_entity.pdbx_description
1 polymer ?
#
loop_
_entity_poly.entity_id
_entity_poly.type
_entity_poly.pdbx_seq_one_letter_code
_entity_poly.pdbx_strand_id
1 'polypeptide(L)'
;MKSLLVLVSVLCLYRPSSGQECRSELYENVDFPGADILIVFSPDATHCQQLCTQYSQCQFFTFLRADWTRDPRKLHCIFKRSASGNPSVRTNLPGATSGFSLKHCPDYLAPCFDQKYSNRDFPGADYRSLFTADYKECQKACTQDPGCQFFTWFNPLYPDVTLRYKCALKFSWTIPRLTVMNHQQAIDSGFSNHAQMSTTPNAKKCNIKFFANTDIPGQTFLTTPAASPEYCQALCSAHPSCTYFTHEGLNCHLKKNTDKMTTAAKAGATSGLPSRFCRQPTDWLKVIHRGVSFPYFDIRSFVLDSTENCQKACNEEPDCHFYAYVTAEKRCYLKRVTVIPAPPRVTILNHAESGFTLTNCKC
;
A
#
# COMPACT_ATOMS: atom_id res chain seq x y z
N MET A 1 54.95 51.31 -15.05
CA MET A 1 54.42 49.94 -15.14
C MET A 1 54.13 49.44 -13.73
N LYS A 2 52.87 49.48 -13.29
CA LYS A 2 52.43 48.93 -12.00
C LYS A 2 51.59 47.69 -12.31
N SER A 3 52.04 46.54 -11.83
CA SER A 3 51.43 45.23 -12.10
C SER A 3 50.19 45.04 -11.23
N LEU A 4 49.05 44.71 -11.86
CA LEU A 4 47.78 44.42 -11.19
C LEU A 4 47.77 42.94 -10.76
N LEU A 5 47.69 42.66 -9.46
CA LEU A 5 47.45 41.33 -8.91
C LEU A 5 45.95 41.00 -9.01
N VAL A 6 45.60 40.03 -9.85
CA VAL A 6 44.24 39.46 -9.91
C VAL A 6 44.18 38.26 -8.98
N LEU A 7 43.46 38.41 -7.86
CA LEU A 7 43.08 37.32 -6.95
C LEU A 7 41.95 36.51 -7.60
N VAL A 8 42.27 35.30 -8.07
CA VAL A 8 41.28 34.33 -8.53
C VAL A 8 40.74 33.59 -7.31
N SER A 9 39.51 33.94 -6.92
CA SER A 9 38.74 33.23 -5.90
C SER A 9 38.24 31.90 -6.47
N VAL A 10 38.87 30.79 -6.05
CA VAL A 10 38.40 29.44 -6.36
C VAL A 10 37.17 29.15 -5.50
N LEU A 11 35.98 29.36 -6.08
CA LEU A 11 34.72 28.84 -5.57
C LEU A 11 34.77 27.31 -5.63
N CYS A 12 35.06 26.68 -4.49
CA CYS A 12 34.85 25.26 -4.28
C CYS A 12 33.36 24.95 -4.39
N LEU A 13 32.90 24.60 -5.60
CA LEU A 13 31.61 23.95 -5.79
C LEU A 13 31.67 22.59 -5.11
N TYR A 14 31.13 22.52 -3.90
CA TYR A 14 30.70 21.29 -3.26
C TYR A 14 29.73 20.59 -4.22
N ARG A 15 30.20 19.64 -5.02
CA ARG A 15 29.33 18.63 -5.64
C ARG A 15 29.01 17.60 -4.57
N PRO A 16 27.76 17.48 -4.10
CA PRO A 16 27.39 16.30 -3.34
C PRO A 16 27.55 15.09 -4.27
N SER A 17 28.44 14.19 -3.87
CA SER A 17 28.70 12.92 -4.53
C SER A 17 27.47 12.00 -4.41
N SER A 18 27.12 11.36 -5.53
CA SER A 18 26.32 10.15 -5.66
C SER A 18 24.80 10.24 -5.42
N GLY A 19 24.10 11.04 -6.23
CA GLY A 19 22.68 10.79 -6.51
C GLY A 19 22.56 9.60 -7.47
N GLN A 20 21.97 8.49 -7.02
CA GLN A 20 21.70 7.35 -7.90
C GLN A 20 20.80 7.81 -9.06
N GLU A 21 21.23 7.59 -10.30
CA GLU A 21 20.52 8.07 -11.49
C GLU A 21 19.11 7.45 -11.58
N CYS A 22 18.12 8.28 -11.93
CA CYS A 22 16.76 7.83 -12.18
C CYS A 22 16.73 6.90 -13.39
N ARG A 23 16.21 5.68 -13.20
CA ARG A 23 16.13 4.65 -14.25
C ARG A 23 14.70 4.15 -14.36
N SER A 24 13.92 4.81 -15.21
CA SER A 24 12.51 4.48 -15.45
C SER A 24 12.30 3.40 -16.50
N GLU A 25 13.32 3.12 -17.31
CA GLU A 25 13.27 2.18 -18.43
C GLU A 25 12.88 0.76 -18.01
N LEU A 26 12.09 0.12 -18.87
CA LEU A 26 11.76 -1.30 -18.81
C LEU A 26 12.56 -2.06 -19.88
N TYR A 27 13.17 -3.17 -19.47
CA TYR A 27 14.02 -3.99 -20.31
C TYR A 27 13.29 -5.30 -20.65
N GLU A 28 12.73 -5.37 -21.85
CA GLU A 28 12.02 -6.55 -22.33
C GLU A 28 12.98 -7.68 -22.71
N ASN A 29 12.52 -8.91 -22.45
CA ASN A 29 13.28 -10.14 -22.65
C ASN A 29 14.60 -10.15 -21.86
N VAL A 30 14.60 -9.50 -20.70
CA VAL A 30 15.76 -9.39 -19.83
C VAL A 30 15.37 -9.79 -18.42
N ASP A 31 16.19 -10.64 -17.80
CA ASP A 31 16.20 -10.89 -16.36
C ASP A 31 17.32 -10.08 -15.70
N PHE A 32 17.02 -9.64 -14.48
CA PHE A 32 17.95 -9.00 -13.57
C PHE A 32 18.24 -9.98 -12.43
N PRO A 33 19.29 -10.82 -12.52
CA PRO A 33 19.63 -11.74 -11.46
C PRO A 33 19.96 -11.00 -10.16
N GLY A 34 19.49 -11.55 -9.05
CA GLY A 34 19.63 -10.98 -7.72
C GLY A 34 18.91 -11.85 -6.70
N ALA A 35 18.94 -11.44 -5.43
CA ALA A 35 18.20 -12.12 -4.39
C ALA A 35 16.72 -11.76 -4.51
N ASP A 36 15.87 -12.76 -4.74
CA ASP A 36 14.41 -12.62 -4.72
C ASP A 36 13.96 -12.41 -3.27
N ILE A 37 13.25 -11.29 -3.01
CA ILE A 37 12.81 -10.93 -1.65
C ILE A 37 11.30 -11.01 -1.45
N LEU A 38 10.53 -10.85 -2.54
CA LEU A 38 9.08 -10.99 -2.50
C LEU A 38 8.57 -11.28 -3.91
N ILE A 39 7.55 -12.13 -4.00
CA ILE A 39 6.84 -12.41 -5.25
C ILE A 39 5.39 -12.01 -5.05
N VAL A 40 4.90 -11.12 -5.91
CA VAL A 40 3.51 -10.65 -5.91
C VAL A 40 2.91 -10.80 -7.31
N PHE A 41 1.59 -10.68 -7.43
CA PHE A 41 0.95 -10.62 -8.74
C PHE A 41 0.93 -9.19 -9.27
N SER A 42 1.10 -9.06 -10.58
CA SER A 42 0.97 -7.79 -11.30
C SER A 42 0.34 -8.03 -12.67
N PRO A 43 -0.54 -7.15 -13.16
CA PRO A 43 -1.13 -7.33 -14.48
C PRO A 43 -0.15 -6.99 -15.62
N ASP A 44 0.83 -6.12 -15.36
CA ASP A 44 1.91 -5.78 -16.29
C ASP A 44 3.22 -5.36 -15.58
N ALA A 45 4.24 -5.02 -16.38
CA ALA A 45 5.55 -4.58 -15.90
C ALA A 45 5.53 -3.17 -15.29
N THR A 46 4.68 -2.28 -15.78
CA THR A 46 4.55 -0.91 -15.25
C THR A 46 3.99 -0.94 -13.84
N HIS A 47 2.90 -1.66 -13.60
CA HIS A 47 2.35 -1.88 -12.26
C HIS A 47 3.37 -2.61 -11.36
N CYS A 48 4.15 -3.55 -11.90
CA CYS A 48 5.22 -4.23 -11.15
C CYS A 48 6.33 -3.24 -10.71
N GLN A 49 6.72 -2.30 -11.57
CA GLN A 49 7.66 -1.23 -11.23
C GLN A 49 7.13 -0.35 -10.09
N GLN A 50 5.85 0.00 -10.13
CA GLN A 50 5.20 0.80 -9.09
C GLN A 50 5.17 0.07 -7.75
N LEU A 51 4.82 -1.22 -7.77
CA LEU A 51 4.85 -2.11 -6.62
C LEU A 51 6.25 -2.20 -6.00
N CYS A 52 7.29 -2.42 -6.82
CA CYS A 52 8.69 -2.43 -6.37
C CYS A 52 9.13 -1.07 -5.83
N THR A 53 8.66 0.03 -6.43
CA THR A 53 9.00 1.38 -5.99
C THR A 53 8.50 1.66 -4.57
N GLN A 54 7.31 1.21 -4.22
CA GLN A 54 6.80 1.39 -2.85
C GLN A 54 7.35 0.38 -1.84
N TYR A 55 7.77 -0.81 -2.28
CA TYR A 55 8.31 -1.81 -1.38
C TYR A 55 9.73 -1.45 -0.93
N SER A 56 9.92 -1.15 0.36
CA SER A 56 11.14 -0.52 0.90
C SER A 56 12.45 -1.20 0.48
N GLN A 57 12.47 -2.53 0.47
CA GLN A 57 13.67 -3.33 0.19
C GLN A 57 13.90 -3.61 -1.31
N CYS A 58 12.92 -3.36 -2.19
CA CYS A 58 13.06 -3.64 -3.62
C CYS A 58 13.94 -2.58 -4.29
N GLN A 59 15.00 -3.01 -4.98
CA GLN A 59 15.87 -2.11 -5.75
C GLN A 59 15.57 -2.21 -7.25
N PHE A 60 15.22 -3.40 -7.69
CA PHE A 60 14.85 -3.72 -9.06
C PHE A 60 13.95 -4.96 -9.08
N PHE A 61 13.33 -5.24 -10.21
CA PHE A 61 12.36 -6.32 -10.34
C PHE A 61 12.50 -7.06 -11.67
N THR A 62 11.90 -8.24 -11.72
CA THR A 62 11.63 -8.97 -12.96
C THR A 62 10.17 -9.41 -12.96
N PHE A 63 9.44 -9.01 -13.99
CA PHE A 63 8.06 -9.38 -14.25
C PHE A 63 8.00 -10.49 -15.28
N LEU A 64 7.36 -11.60 -14.93
CA LEU A 64 7.08 -12.70 -15.86
C LEU A 64 5.80 -12.37 -16.61
N ARG A 65 5.89 -12.12 -17.91
CA ARG A 65 4.76 -11.67 -18.73
C ARG A 65 3.75 -12.79 -19.01
N ALA A 66 2.67 -12.44 -19.69
CA ALA A 66 1.61 -13.39 -20.04
C ALA A 66 2.03 -14.46 -21.06
N ASP A 67 3.03 -14.15 -21.91
CA ASP A 67 3.68 -15.06 -22.85
C ASP A 67 4.75 -15.96 -22.18
N TRP A 68 4.90 -15.90 -20.85
CA TRP A 68 5.77 -16.80 -20.11
C TRP A 68 5.26 -18.26 -20.16
N THR A 69 6.11 -19.15 -20.69
CA THR A 69 5.76 -20.56 -20.95
C THR A 69 6.60 -21.57 -20.17
N ARG A 70 7.67 -21.14 -19.48
CA ARG A 70 8.63 -22.08 -18.87
C ARG A 70 8.06 -22.78 -17.64
N ASP A 71 7.18 -22.11 -16.90
CA ASP A 71 6.57 -22.61 -15.66
C ASP A 71 5.28 -21.80 -15.33
N PRO A 72 4.54 -22.10 -14.25
CA PRO A 72 3.23 -21.49 -14.03
C PRO A 72 3.29 -20.06 -13.45
N ARG A 73 4.47 -19.47 -13.26
CA ARG A 73 4.66 -18.16 -12.60
C ARG A 73 4.38 -16.95 -13.50
N LYS A 74 3.64 -17.13 -14.61
CA LYS A 74 3.20 -16.00 -15.44
C LYS A 74 2.47 -14.96 -14.57
N LEU A 75 2.65 -13.69 -14.89
CA LEU A 75 2.10 -12.53 -14.16
C LEU A 75 2.69 -12.34 -12.75
N HIS A 76 3.76 -13.06 -12.40
CA HIS A 76 4.51 -12.78 -11.18
C HIS A 76 5.43 -11.58 -11.37
N CYS A 77 5.36 -10.67 -10.41
CA CYS A 77 6.28 -9.58 -10.20
C CYS A 77 7.25 -9.97 -9.08
N ILE A 78 8.52 -10.17 -9.43
CA ILE A 78 9.55 -10.64 -8.52
C ILE A 78 10.39 -9.44 -8.10
N PHE A 79 10.30 -9.07 -6.82
CA PHE A 79 11.12 -8.03 -6.23
C PHE A 79 12.50 -8.57 -5.91
N LYS A 80 13.52 -7.77 -6.18
CA LYS A 80 14.91 -8.18 -6.03
C LYS A 80 15.75 -7.07 -5.38
N ARG A 81 16.83 -7.52 -4.74
CA ARG A 81 17.89 -6.65 -4.22
C ARG A 81 19.26 -7.27 -4.43
N SER A 82 20.28 -6.44 -4.28
CA SER A 82 21.69 -6.79 -4.33
C SER A 82 22.47 -5.94 -3.31
N ALA A 83 23.71 -6.34 -3.00
CA ALA A 83 24.59 -5.53 -2.16
C ALA A 83 25.00 -4.20 -2.84
N SER A 84 25.13 -4.19 -4.17
CA SER A 84 25.57 -3.03 -4.96
C SER A 84 24.45 -2.07 -5.36
N GLY A 85 23.18 -2.40 -5.06
CA GLY A 85 22.04 -1.65 -5.58
C GLY A 85 21.71 -1.89 -7.05
N ASN A 86 22.43 -2.81 -7.71
CA ASN A 86 22.35 -3.08 -9.14
C ASN A 86 22.36 -4.60 -9.43
N PRO A 87 21.67 -5.07 -10.49
CA PRO A 87 21.74 -6.46 -10.89
C PRO A 87 23.18 -6.84 -11.26
N SER A 88 23.61 -8.03 -10.88
CA SER A 88 25.00 -8.48 -11.09
C SER A 88 25.35 -8.57 -12.58
N VAL A 89 24.38 -8.95 -13.41
CA VAL A 89 24.45 -9.02 -14.86
C VAL A 89 23.06 -8.74 -15.43
N ARG A 90 22.95 -8.56 -16.76
CA ARG A 90 21.65 -8.57 -17.46
C ARG A 90 21.66 -9.79 -18.38
N THR A 91 20.67 -10.68 -18.23
CA THR A 91 20.62 -11.91 -19.02
C THR A 91 19.41 -11.91 -19.94
N ASN A 92 19.58 -12.43 -21.15
CA ASN A 92 18.47 -12.57 -22.09
C ASN A 92 17.50 -13.65 -21.58
N LEU A 93 16.26 -13.25 -21.31
CA LEU A 93 15.20 -14.10 -20.83
C LEU A 93 13.87 -13.78 -21.54
N PRO A 94 13.56 -14.45 -22.67
CA PRO A 94 12.29 -14.27 -23.37
C PRO A 94 11.09 -14.53 -22.45
N GLY A 95 10.08 -13.65 -22.51
CA GLY A 95 8.90 -13.70 -21.65
C GLY A 95 9.04 -12.97 -20.31
N ALA A 96 10.21 -12.37 -20.02
CA ALA A 96 10.44 -11.57 -18.83
C ALA A 96 10.70 -10.10 -19.16
N THR A 97 10.25 -9.18 -18.32
CA THR A 97 10.55 -7.75 -18.41
C THR A 97 11.09 -7.28 -17.07
N SER A 98 12.28 -6.68 -17.06
CA SER A 98 12.91 -6.18 -15.83
C SER A 98 12.98 -4.66 -15.79
N GLY A 99 13.16 -4.09 -14.59
CA GLY A 99 13.29 -2.65 -14.41
C GLY A 99 13.78 -2.29 -13.01
N PHE A 100 14.10 -1.01 -12.79
CA PHE A 100 14.51 -0.50 -11.49
C PHE A 100 13.35 0.14 -10.73
N SER A 101 13.46 0.18 -9.39
CA SER A 101 12.57 1.00 -8.56
C SER A 101 12.76 2.48 -8.88
N LEU A 102 11.68 3.26 -8.85
CA LEU A 102 11.69 4.70 -9.16
C LEU A 102 11.99 5.59 -7.94
N LYS A 103 12.47 5.03 -6.82
CA LYS A 103 12.68 5.77 -5.55
C LYS A 103 13.60 6.99 -5.67
N HIS A 104 14.51 6.98 -6.63
CA HIS A 104 15.47 8.06 -6.88
C HIS A 104 15.07 8.96 -8.06
N CYS A 105 13.87 8.78 -8.60
CA CYS A 105 13.37 9.63 -9.67
C CYS A 105 12.72 10.89 -9.10
N PRO A 106 13.09 12.09 -9.58
CA PRO A 106 12.33 13.30 -9.30
C PRO A 106 10.91 13.13 -9.85
N ASP A 107 9.92 13.68 -9.14
CA ASP A 107 8.51 13.69 -9.55
C ASP A 107 7.82 12.31 -9.62
N TYR A 108 8.11 11.41 -8.66
CA TYR A 108 7.26 10.23 -8.44
C TYR A 108 5.85 10.65 -8.02
N LEU A 109 4.95 10.75 -9.00
CA LEU A 109 3.52 10.96 -8.78
C LEU A 109 2.83 9.62 -8.54
N ALA A 110 1.71 9.65 -7.81
CA ALA A 110 0.85 8.48 -7.66
C ALA A 110 0.48 7.95 -9.06
N PRO A 111 0.70 6.66 -9.35
CA PRO A 111 0.46 6.12 -10.68
C PRO A 111 -1.04 6.11 -11.01
N CYS A 112 -1.37 6.57 -12.20
CA CYS A 112 -2.67 6.33 -12.82
C CYS A 112 -2.63 4.99 -13.54
N PHE A 113 -3.56 4.09 -13.21
CA PHE A 113 -3.69 2.78 -13.88
C PHE A 113 -4.94 2.77 -14.76
N ASP A 114 -4.87 3.44 -15.91
CA ASP A 114 -5.98 3.57 -16.86
C ASP A 114 -6.10 2.39 -17.85
N GLN A 115 -5.05 1.58 -17.95
CA GLN A 115 -4.98 0.43 -18.84
C GLN A 115 -6.13 -0.56 -18.61
N LYS A 116 -6.81 -0.93 -19.71
CA LYS A 116 -7.76 -2.05 -19.76
C LYS A 116 -7.01 -3.36 -19.95
N TYR A 117 -7.31 -4.35 -19.12
CA TYR A 117 -6.73 -5.68 -19.21
C TYR A 117 -7.74 -6.69 -19.77
N SER A 118 -7.71 -6.90 -21.08
CA SER A 118 -8.54 -7.90 -21.76
C SER A 118 -8.05 -9.32 -21.49
N ASN A 119 -8.99 -10.27 -21.38
CA ASN A 119 -8.73 -11.67 -21.03
C ASN A 119 -7.93 -11.81 -19.72
N ARG A 120 -8.29 -10.99 -18.74
CA ARG A 120 -7.69 -10.95 -17.40
C ARG A 120 -8.78 -10.86 -16.35
N ASP A 121 -8.63 -11.70 -15.32
CA ASP A 121 -9.39 -11.61 -14.08
C ASP A 121 -8.43 -11.31 -12.92
N PHE A 122 -8.91 -10.52 -11.97
CA PHE A 122 -8.23 -10.15 -10.73
C PHE A 122 -8.92 -10.86 -9.55
N PRO A 123 -8.91 -12.20 -9.45
CA PRO A 123 -9.83 -12.93 -8.58
C PRO A 123 -9.61 -12.61 -7.09
N GLY A 124 -10.71 -12.59 -6.33
CA GLY A 124 -10.72 -12.34 -4.89
C GLY A 124 -10.88 -10.86 -4.53
N ALA A 125 -10.98 -10.60 -3.23
CA ALA A 125 -11.27 -9.28 -2.66
C ALA A 125 -12.57 -8.62 -3.15
N ASP A 126 -13.48 -9.39 -3.72
CA ASP A 126 -14.83 -8.98 -4.08
C ASP A 126 -15.62 -8.57 -2.83
N TYR A 127 -16.14 -7.35 -2.80
CA TYR A 127 -17.02 -6.90 -1.72
C TYR A 127 -18.43 -6.55 -2.20
N ARG A 128 -18.58 -6.30 -3.51
CA ARG A 128 -19.85 -5.94 -4.15
C ARG A 128 -19.83 -6.38 -5.61
N SER A 129 -20.98 -6.77 -6.13
CA SER A 129 -21.17 -6.98 -7.57
C SER A 129 -22.45 -6.32 -8.05
N LEU A 130 -22.45 -5.88 -9.31
CA LEU A 130 -23.61 -5.35 -10.03
C LEU A 130 -23.55 -5.81 -11.49
N PHE A 131 -24.59 -5.53 -12.29
CA PHE A 131 -24.55 -5.71 -13.73
C PHE A 131 -24.33 -4.37 -14.42
N THR A 132 -23.45 -4.33 -15.42
CA THR A 132 -23.17 -3.15 -16.23
C THR A 132 -23.22 -3.49 -17.71
N ALA A 133 -23.60 -2.51 -18.54
CA ALA A 133 -23.74 -2.70 -19.98
C ALA A 133 -22.42 -3.11 -20.65
N ASP A 134 -21.32 -2.52 -20.20
CA ASP A 134 -19.98 -2.80 -20.70
C ASP A 134 -18.88 -2.57 -19.63
N TYR A 135 -17.63 -2.73 -20.06
CA TYR A 135 -16.43 -2.44 -19.28
C TYR A 135 -16.34 -0.99 -18.78
N LYS A 136 -16.70 -0.01 -19.62
CA LYS A 136 -16.57 1.41 -19.27
C LYS A 136 -17.53 1.78 -18.15
N GLU A 137 -18.76 1.27 -18.20
CA GLU A 137 -19.72 1.44 -17.12
C GLU A 137 -19.28 0.71 -15.83
N CYS A 138 -18.61 -0.44 -15.93
CA CYS A 138 -18.00 -1.08 -14.75
C CYS A 138 -16.84 -0.25 -14.16
N GLN A 139 -15.97 0.31 -15.00
CA GLN A 139 -14.88 1.19 -14.58
C GLN A 139 -15.42 2.46 -13.90
N LYS A 140 -16.48 3.04 -14.44
CA LYS A 140 -17.17 4.19 -13.86
C LYS A 140 -17.81 3.84 -12.51
N ALA A 141 -18.50 2.70 -12.43
CA ALA A 141 -19.07 2.21 -11.16
C ALA A 141 -17.99 2.01 -10.10
N CYS A 142 -16.84 1.41 -10.46
CA CYS A 142 -15.71 1.29 -9.56
C CYS A 142 -15.16 2.67 -9.16
N THR A 143 -14.96 3.57 -10.12
CA THR A 143 -14.40 4.92 -9.85
C THR A 143 -15.28 5.76 -8.93
N GLN A 144 -16.60 5.55 -8.97
CA GLN A 144 -17.58 6.25 -8.14
C GLN A 144 -17.82 5.57 -6.78
N ASP A 145 -17.42 4.31 -6.59
CA ASP A 145 -17.55 3.60 -5.32
C ASP A 145 -16.28 3.82 -4.48
N PRO A 146 -16.35 4.52 -3.33
CA PRO A 146 -15.15 4.87 -2.56
C PRO A 146 -14.33 3.67 -2.06
N GLY A 147 -14.92 2.47 -2.01
CA GLY A 147 -14.23 1.25 -1.61
C GLY A 147 -13.53 0.53 -2.78
N CYS A 148 -13.83 0.87 -4.03
CA CYS A 148 -13.35 0.10 -5.17
C CYS A 148 -11.94 0.56 -5.57
N GLN A 149 -11.03 -0.40 -5.69
CA GLN A 149 -9.66 -0.15 -6.13
C GLN A 149 -9.39 -0.77 -7.50
N PHE A 150 -10.02 -1.90 -7.78
CA PHE A 150 -9.98 -2.57 -9.07
C PHE A 150 -11.25 -3.40 -9.26
N PHE A 151 -11.45 -3.88 -10.47
CA PHE A 151 -12.65 -4.63 -10.82
C PHE A 151 -12.37 -5.67 -11.89
N THR A 152 -13.31 -6.60 -12.04
CA THR A 152 -13.40 -7.47 -13.21
C THR A 152 -14.83 -7.46 -13.74
N TRP A 153 -14.95 -7.24 -15.04
CA TRP A 153 -16.20 -7.32 -15.80
C TRP A 153 -16.17 -8.53 -16.72
N PHE A 154 -17.23 -9.32 -16.71
CA PHE A 154 -17.39 -10.49 -17.57
C PHE A 154 -18.23 -10.12 -18.78
N ASN A 155 -17.64 -10.22 -19.98
CA ASN A 155 -18.31 -9.76 -21.20
C ASN A 155 -19.38 -10.77 -21.69
N PRO A 156 -20.21 -10.42 -22.69
CA PRO A 156 -21.33 -11.27 -23.14
C PRO A 156 -20.92 -12.62 -23.72
N LEU A 157 -19.65 -12.79 -24.08
CA LEU A 157 -19.08 -14.03 -24.60
C LEU A 157 -18.56 -14.95 -23.48
N TYR A 158 -18.64 -14.54 -22.20
CA TYR A 158 -18.20 -15.38 -21.10
C TYR A 158 -19.01 -16.70 -21.05
N PRO A 159 -18.36 -17.88 -20.88
CA PRO A 159 -19.02 -19.17 -21.01
C PRO A 159 -20.17 -19.37 -20.01
N ASP A 160 -19.96 -18.95 -18.76
CA ASP A 160 -21.01 -18.99 -17.75
C ASP A 160 -22.01 -17.85 -17.96
N VAL A 161 -23.21 -18.22 -18.43
CA VAL A 161 -24.31 -17.28 -18.73
C VAL A 161 -24.74 -16.48 -17.50
N THR A 162 -24.54 -17.01 -16.28
CA THR A 162 -24.95 -16.34 -15.04
C THR A 162 -23.98 -15.23 -14.63
N LEU A 163 -22.77 -15.24 -15.17
CA LEU A 163 -21.73 -14.24 -14.90
C LEU A 163 -21.65 -13.16 -15.98
N ARG A 164 -22.27 -13.33 -17.14
CA ARG A 164 -22.26 -12.32 -18.21
C ARG A 164 -22.77 -10.97 -17.70
N TYR A 165 -22.13 -9.88 -18.13
CA TYR A 165 -22.38 -8.50 -17.71
C TYR A 165 -22.09 -8.20 -16.23
N LYS A 166 -21.66 -9.19 -15.44
CA LYS A 166 -21.35 -8.99 -14.03
C LYS A 166 -20.08 -8.16 -13.90
N CYS A 167 -20.18 -7.06 -13.17
CA CYS A 167 -19.11 -6.19 -12.71
C CYS A 167 -18.85 -6.49 -11.24
N ALA A 168 -17.69 -7.05 -10.94
CA ALA A 168 -17.25 -7.35 -9.59
C ALA A 168 -16.30 -6.25 -9.09
N LEU A 169 -16.72 -5.50 -8.07
CA LEU A 169 -15.95 -4.43 -7.44
C LEU A 169 -15.10 -5.01 -6.31
N LYS A 170 -13.81 -4.67 -6.31
CA LYS A 170 -12.81 -5.32 -5.49
C LYS A 170 -11.99 -4.30 -4.70
N PHE A 171 -11.64 -4.69 -3.49
CA PHE A 171 -10.98 -3.83 -2.51
C PHE A 171 -9.48 -4.13 -2.42
N SER A 172 -8.67 -3.10 -2.23
CA SER A 172 -7.31 -3.19 -1.70
C SER A 172 -7.12 -2.10 -0.65
N TRP A 173 -6.25 -2.35 0.32
CA TRP A 173 -5.91 -1.36 1.33
C TRP A 173 -5.14 -0.20 0.67
N THR A 174 -5.71 1.00 0.72
CA THR A 174 -5.06 2.26 0.30
C THR A 174 -4.55 3.08 1.48
N ILE A 175 -4.85 2.63 2.70
CA ILE A 175 -4.30 3.20 3.93
C ILE A 175 -3.18 2.30 4.45
N PRO A 176 -2.14 2.87 5.09
CA PRO A 176 -1.09 2.08 5.70
C PRO A 176 -1.61 1.07 6.72
N ARG A 177 -1.37 -0.22 6.46
CA ARG A 177 -1.76 -1.34 7.32
C ARG A 177 -0.56 -2.19 7.70
N LEU A 178 -0.35 -2.40 9.00
CA LEU A 178 0.63 -3.36 9.51
C LEU A 178 0.03 -4.78 9.55
N THR A 179 0.82 -5.76 9.14
CA THR A 179 0.45 -7.19 9.18
C THR A 179 0.81 -7.87 10.48
N VAL A 180 1.79 -7.33 11.20
CA VAL A 180 2.30 -7.86 12.47
C VAL A 180 2.52 -6.69 13.43
N MET A 181 2.10 -6.87 14.68
CA MET A 181 2.50 -6.05 15.83
C MET A 181 2.68 -6.97 17.02
N ASN A 182 3.62 -6.65 17.90
CA ASN A 182 3.84 -7.41 19.12
C ASN A 182 4.30 -6.48 20.25
N HIS A 183 4.20 -6.98 21.49
CA HIS A 183 4.79 -6.31 22.63
C HIS A 183 6.28 -6.62 22.70
N GLN A 184 7.08 -5.58 22.91
CA GLN A 184 8.54 -5.69 23.01
C GLN A 184 9.07 -4.62 23.97
N GLN A 185 10.05 -4.98 24.81
CA GLN A 185 10.66 -4.02 25.73
C GLN A 185 11.58 -3.04 24.98
N ALA A 186 11.75 -1.84 25.54
CA ALA A 186 12.67 -0.81 25.04
C ALA A 186 12.44 -0.40 23.56
N ILE A 187 11.20 -0.47 23.10
CA ILE A 187 10.80 0.04 21.79
C ILE A 187 9.53 0.88 21.90
N ASP A 188 9.53 2.01 21.22
CA ASP A 188 8.36 2.88 21.06
C ASP A 188 8.03 2.99 19.57
N SER A 189 6.77 2.83 19.18
CA SER A 189 6.35 2.96 17.79
C SER A 189 5.24 3.99 17.62
N GLY A 190 5.04 4.45 16.39
CA GLY A 190 3.95 5.37 16.07
C GLY A 190 3.73 5.57 14.57
N PHE A 191 2.78 6.44 14.26
CA PHE A 191 2.36 6.73 12.90
C PHE A 191 2.93 8.09 12.44
N SER A 192 3.10 8.24 11.13
CA SER A 192 3.32 9.56 10.53
C SER A 192 2.04 10.40 10.60
N ASN A 193 2.19 11.70 10.83
CA ASN A 193 1.09 12.67 10.81
C ASN A 193 0.48 12.85 9.40
N HIS A 194 1.23 12.47 8.36
CA HIS A 194 0.76 12.51 6.97
C HIS A 194 0.32 11.14 6.47
N ALA A 195 0.27 10.11 7.32
CA ALA A 195 -0.33 8.83 6.97
C ALA A 195 -1.76 9.11 6.47
N GLN A 196 -1.95 9.01 5.16
CA GLN A 196 -3.19 9.41 4.48
C GLN A 196 -4.33 8.49 4.94
N MET A 197 -5.03 8.90 5.99
CA MET A 197 -6.22 8.24 6.49
C MET A 197 -7.40 9.00 5.90
N SER A 198 -7.89 8.52 4.74
CA SER A 198 -9.05 8.99 3.98
C SER A 198 -9.76 10.25 4.54
N THR A 199 -9.50 11.41 3.94
CA THR A 199 -10.21 12.65 4.31
C THR A 199 -11.13 13.09 3.19
N THR A 200 -12.42 13.21 3.48
CA THR A 200 -13.32 13.99 2.63
C THR A 200 -13.02 15.47 2.87
N PRO A 201 -12.53 16.22 1.87
CA PRO A 201 -12.33 17.67 2.01
C PRO A 201 -13.66 18.34 2.39
N ASN A 202 -13.62 19.28 3.33
CA ASN A 202 -14.77 20.06 3.80
C ASN A 202 -15.88 19.30 4.56
N ALA A 203 -15.66 18.04 4.96
CA ALA A 203 -16.61 17.34 5.81
C ALA A 203 -16.52 17.76 7.30
N LYS A 204 -17.67 17.76 7.99
CA LYS A 204 -17.74 17.98 9.44
C LYS A 204 -16.91 16.93 10.19
N LYS A 205 -16.26 17.30 11.30
CA LYS A 205 -15.53 16.36 12.16
C LYS A 205 -16.49 15.29 12.67
N CYS A 206 -16.08 14.02 12.62
CA CYS A 206 -16.87 12.92 13.17
C CYS A 206 -17.04 13.07 14.68
N ASN A 207 -18.25 12.82 15.19
CA ASN A 207 -18.47 12.59 16.61
C ASN A 207 -18.26 11.10 16.90
N ILE A 208 -17.03 10.73 17.27
CA ILE A 208 -16.66 9.34 17.51
C ILE A 208 -17.16 8.89 18.88
N LYS A 209 -17.88 7.78 18.91
CA LYS A 209 -18.30 7.10 20.13
C LYS A 209 -17.80 5.66 20.11
N PHE A 210 -16.97 5.32 21.07
CA PHE A 210 -16.56 3.94 21.33
C PHE A 210 -17.39 3.33 22.45
N PHE A 211 -17.56 2.01 22.37
CA PHE A 211 -18.22 1.20 23.38
C PHE A 211 -17.14 0.48 24.20
N ALA A 212 -16.74 1.09 25.32
CA ALA A 212 -15.75 0.50 26.21
C ALA A 212 -16.29 -0.75 26.91
N ASN A 213 -15.41 -1.71 27.20
CA ASN A 213 -15.73 -3.02 27.81
C ASN A 213 -16.90 -3.73 27.14
N THR A 214 -17.00 -3.60 25.82
CA THR A 214 -18.13 -4.06 25.03
C THR A 214 -17.63 -4.77 23.78
N ASP A 215 -18.12 -5.98 23.54
CA ASP A 215 -18.06 -6.64 22.24
C ASP A 215 -19.34 -6.34 21.45
N ILE A 216 -19.22 -6.22 20.13
CA ILE A 216 -20.37 -6.27 19.22
C ILE A 216 -20.32 -7.62 18.51
N PRO A 217 -21.04 -8.65 18.98
CA PRO A 217 -21.01 -9.97 18.35
C PRO A 217 -21.44 -9.90 16.89
N GLY A 218 -20.73 -10.64 16.03
CA GLY A 218 -20.98 -10.67 14.60
C GLY A 218 -19.95 -11.53 13.88
N GLN A 219 -20.15 -11.75 12.58
CA GLN A 219 -19.17 -12.47 11.77
C GLN A 219 -17.92 -11.61 11.59
N THR A 220 -16.85 -11.96 12.30
CA THR A 220 -15.51 -11.41 12.03
C THR A 220 -15.02 -11.99 10.71
N PHE A 221 -14.89 -11.14 9.68
CA PHE A 221 -14.35 -11.56 8.38
C PHE A 221 -12.85 -11.27 8.26
N LEU A 222 -12.32 -10.37 9.12
CA LEU A 222 -10.89 -10.09 9.18
C LEU A 222 -10.48 -9.75 10.61
N THR A 223 -9.44 -10.43 11.10
CA THR A 223 -8.69 -10.01 12.29
C THR A 223 -7.35 -9.47 11.83
N THR A 224 -6.99 -8.26 12.27
CA THR A 224 -5.74 -7.60 11.89
C THR A 224 -5.15 -6.88 13.09
N PRO A 225 -3.83 -6.69 13.16
CA PRO A 225 -3.25 -5.89 14.22
C PRO A 225 -3.76 -4.44 14.20
N ALA A 226 -4.07 -3.87 15.37
CA ALA A 226 -4.22 -2.43 15.58
C ALA A 226 -3.68 -2.01 16.96
N ALA A 227 -2.88 -0.96 17.00
CA ALA A 227 -2.30 -0.43 18.25
C ALA A 227 -3.31 0.33 19.13
N SER A 228 -4.49 0.67 18.60
CA SER A 228 -5.57 1.32 19.36
C SER A 228 -6.95 1.11 18.73
N PRO A 229 -8.05 1.38 19.46
CA PRO A 229 -9.41 1.41 18.92
C PRO A 229 -9.60 2.42 17.80
N GLU A 230 -8.93 3.57 17.84
CA GLU A 230 -8.97 4.59 16.77
C GLU A 230 -8.35 4.08 15.48
N TYR A 231 -7.20 3.40 15.57
CA TYR A 231 -6.61 2.78 14.38
C TYR A 231 -7.50 1.65 13.86
N CYS A 232 -8.09 0.85 14.75
CA CYS A 232 -9.05 -0.18 14.36
C CYS A 232 -10.29 0.42 13.66
N GLN A 233 -10.78 1.58 14.13
CA GLN A 233 -11.83 2.33 13.45
C GLN A 233 -11.39 2.78 12.06
N ALA A 234 -10.19 3.35 11.91
CA ALA A 234 -9.67 3.77 10.60
C ALA A 234 -9.62 2.59 9.60
N LEU A 235 -9.18 1.41 10.06
CA LEU A 235 -9.21 0.18 9.26
C LEU A 235 -10.64 -0.23 8.88
N CYS A 236 -11.59 -0.20 9.82
CA CYS A 236 -13.00 -0.49 9.54
C CYS A 236 -13.60 0.52 8.54
N SER A 237 -13.32 1.81 8.71
CA SER A 237 -13.78 2.90 7.85
C SER A 237 -13.22 2.83 6.44
N ALA A 238 -12.03 2.27 6.24
CA ALA A 238 -11.45 2.05 4.93
C ALA A 238 -12.03 0.79 4.26
N HIS A 239 -12.29 -0.29 5.00
CA HIS A 239 -12.78 -1.54 4.41
C HIS A 239 -14.27 -1.47 4.09
N PRO A 240 -14.73 -1.61 2.83
CA PRO A 240 -16.13 -1.36 2.44
C PRO A 240 -17.13 -2.34 3.08
N SER A 241 -16.70 -3.57 3.40
CA SER A 241 -17.58 -4.56 4.07
C SER A 241 -17.69 -4.41 5.59
N CYS A 242 -16.89 -3.56 6.23
CA CYS A 242 -16.92 -3.45 7.69
C CYS A 242 -18.14 -2.64 8.16
N THR A 243 -18.99 -3.26 8.97
CA THR A 243 -20.17 -2.60 9.57
C THR A 243 -19.88 -2.11 10.99
N TYR A 244 -19.00 -2.80 11.71
CA TYR A 244 -18.52 -2.44 13.04
C TYR A 244 -17.25 -3.25 13.37
N PHE A 245 -16.56 -2.84 14.42
CA PHE A 245 -15.33 -3.51 14.87
C PHE A 245 -15.31 -3.73 16.37
N THR A 246 -14.45 -4.66 16.79
CA THR A 246 -14.04 -4.82 18.20
C THR A 246 -12.52 -4.87 18.27
N HIS A 247 -11.94 -4.01 19.10
CA HIS A 247 -10.52 -3.97 19.41
C HIS A 247 -10.27 -4.64 20.77
N GLU A 248 -9.32 -5.57 20.83
CA GLU A 248 -8.94 -6.32 22.04
C GLU A 248 -7.42 -6.55 22.04
N GLY A 249 -6.71 -5.96 23.01
CA GLY A 249 -5.24 -6.00 23.05
C GLY A 249 -4.62 -5.30 21.84
N LEU A 250 -3.92 -6.07 20.99
CA LEU A 250 -3.41 -5.60 19.69
C LEU A 250 -4.26 -6.08 18.51
N ASN A 251 -5.40 -6.75 18.75
CA ASN A 251 -6.25 -7.30 17.70
C ASN A 251 -7.40 -6.36 17.37
N CYS A 252 -7.62 -6.14 16.08
CA CYS A 252 -8.77 -5.47 15.51
C CYS A 252 -9.61 -6.47 14.73
N HIS A 253 -10.79 -6.77 15.23
CA HIS A 253 -11.76 -7.65 14.60
C HIS A 253 -12.73 -6.82 13.78
N LEU A 254 -12.59 -6.83 12.45
CA LEU A 254 -13.53 -6.23 11.53
C LEU A 254 -14.68 -7.19 11.26
N LYS A 255 -15.90 -6.71 11.49
CA LYS A 255 -17.11 -7.55 11.46
C LYS A 255 -18.08 -7.04 10.41
N LYS A 256 -18.88 -7.97 9.88
CA LYS A 256 -19.91 -7.72 8.87
C LYS A 256 -21.26 -8.27 9.34
N ASN A 257 -22.21 -7.37 9.55
CA ASN A 257 -23.63 -7.68 9.67
C ASN A 257 -24.43 -6.41 9.43
N THR A 258 -25.27 -6.41 8.40
CA THR A 258 -26.13 -5.28 8.04
C THR A 258 -27.55 -5.40 8.61
N ASP A 259 -27.93 -6.60 9.06
CA ASP A 259 -29.31 -6.90 9.43
C ASP A 259 -29.56 -6.60 10.91
N LYS A 260 -28.56 -6.86 11.75
CA LYS A 260 -28.64 -6.59 13.20
C LYS A 260 -27.28 -6.25 13.82
N MET A 261 -27.36 -5.45 14.88
CA MET A 261 -26.24 -5.13 15.75
C MET A 261 -26.68 -5.28 17.22
N THR A 262 -26.00 -6.15 17.95
CA THR A 262 -26.20 -6.38 19.39
C THR A 262 -24.92 -6.11 20.14
N THR A 263 -25.00 -5.77 21.42
CA THR A 263 -23.83 -5.56 22.28
C THR A 263 -23.79 -6.59 23.39
N ALA A 264 -22.58 -6.98 23.79
CA ALA A 264 -22.32 -7.86 24.92
C ALA A 264 -21.20 -7.26 25.80
N ALA A 265 -21.33 -7.38 27.12
CA ALA A 265 -20.27 -6.94 28.02
C ALA A 265 -19.04 -7.84 27.84
N LYS A 266 -17.87 -7.23 27.63
CA LYS A 266 -16.59 -7.92 27.50
C LYS A 266 -15.46 -7.02 28.00
N ALA A 267 -14.95 -7.31 29.19
CA ALA A 267 -13.87 -6.52 29.79
C ALA A 267 -12.62 -6.51 28.89
N GLY A 268 -12.00 -5.34 28.73
CA GLY A 268 -10.81 -5.16 27.89
C GLY A 268 -11.08 -5.04 26.38
N ALA A 269 -12.32 -5.23 25.94
CA ALA A 269 -12.71 -5.00 24.55
C ALA A 269 -13.29 -3.59 24.35
N THR A 270 -12.89 -2.93 23.28
CA THR A 270 -13.47 -1.64 22.86
C THR A 270 -14.05 -1.79 21.46
N SER A 271 -15.35 -1.60 21.33
CA SER A 271 -16.02 -1.69 20.02
C SER A 271 -16.39 -0.33 19.46
N GLY A 272 -16.67 -0.27 18.16
CA GLY A 272 -17.08 0.96 17.51
C GLY A 272 -17.66 0.77 16.11
N LEU A 273 -18.14 1.88 15.55
CA LEU A 273 -18.67 1.97 14.19
C LEU A 273 -17.66 2.64 13.25
N PRO A 274 -17.67 2.35 11.94
CA PRO A 274 -16.87 3.07 10.96
C PRO A 274 -17.33 4.53 10.82
N SER A 275 -16.39 5.40 10.45
CA SER A 275 -16.51 6.83 10.24
C SER A 275 -16.20 7.19 8.78
N ARG A 276 -17.19 7.05 7.89
CA ARG A 276 -17.00 7.18 6.42
C ARG A 276 -17.46 8.52 5.82
N PHE A 277 -18.43 9.19 6.45
CA PHE A 277 -19.12 10.35 5.88
C PHE A 277 -18.74 11.67 6.57
N CYS A 278 -17.59 11.69 7.23
CA CYS A 278 -17.14 12.79 8.06
C CYS A 278 -15.61 12.76 8.14
N ARG A 279 -15.02 13.90 8.51
CA ARG A 279 -13.57 14.00 8.66
C ARG A 279 -13.15 13.30 9.95
N GLN A 280 -12.34 12.24 9.81
CA GLN A 280 -11.84 11.46 10.94
C GLN A 280 -10.93 12.30 11.84
N PRO A 281 -10.97 12.11 13.18
CA PRO A 281 -9.97 12.69 14.08
C PRO A 281 -8.59 12.12 13.75
N THR A 282 -7.57 12.98 13.74
CA THR A 282 -6.17 12.60 13.47
C THR A 282 -5.30 12.63 14.73
N ASP A 283 -5.88 12.94 15.89
CA ASP A 283 -5.15 13.08 17.16
C ASP A 283 -4.46 11.78 17.58
N TRP A 284 -5.03 10.62 17.19
CA TRP A 284 -4.45 9.31 17.45
C TRP A 284 -3.15 9.05 16.68
N LEU A 285 -2.88 9.74 15.56
CA LEU A 285 -1.61 9.61 14.83
C LEU A 285 -0.42 10.15 15.64
N LYS A 286 -0.68 11.05 16.58
CA LYS A 286 0.33 11.66 17.45
C LYS A 286 0.68 10.77 18.66
N VAL A 287 -0.07 9.70 18.89
CA VAL A 287 0.12 8.81 20.05
C VAL A 287 1.37 7.96 19.85
N ILE A 288 2.25 7.99 20.85
CA ILE A 288 3.40 7.09 20.96
C ILE A 288 2.94 5.80 21.64
N HIS A 289 3.08 4.67 20.94
CA HIS A 289 2.77 3.35 21.47
C HIS A 289 4.02 2.74 22.11
N ARG A 290 4.18 2.98 23.42
CA ARG A 290 5.31 2.45 24.20
C ARG A 290 5.20 0.94 24.38
N GLY A 291 6.32 0.25 24.21
CA GLY A 291 6.41 -1.20 24.36
C GLY A 291 5.67 -1.98 23.27
N VAL A 292 5.36 -1.36 22.13
CA VAL A 292 4.71 -1.98 20.97
C VAL A 292 5.64 -1.84 19.78
N SER A 293 5.99 -2.97 19.16
CA SER A 293 6.86 -3.04 17.99
C SER A 293 6.03 -3.07 16.71
N PHE A 294 6.42 -2.25 15.74
CA PHE A 294 5.94 -2.29 14.36
C PHE A 294 7.03 -2.92 13.49
N PRO A 295 7.16 -4.26 13.44
CA PRO A 295 8.27 -4.91 12.76
C PRO A 295 8.24 -4.75 11.24
N TYR A 296 9.40 -4.98 10.61
CA TYR A 296 9.62 -4.94 9.15
C TYR A 296 9.41 -3.57 8.51
N PHE A 297 9.42 -3.55 7.18
CA PHE A 297 9.09 -2.39 6.34
C PHE A 297 10.03 -1.19 6.50
N ASP A 298 11.22 -1.38 7.07
CA ASP A 298 12.23 -0.34 7.23
C ASP A 298 12.65 0.21 5.86
N ILE A 299 12.59 1.53 5.70
CA ILE A 299 13.16 2.27 4.56
C ILE A 299 14.51 2.89 4.93
N ARG A 300 14.68 3.30 6.19
CA ARG A 300 15.90 3.96 6.67
C ARG A 300 16.04 3.77 8.17
N SER A 301 17.27 3.74 8.67
CA SER A 301 17.55 3.84 10.10
C SER A 301 18.73 4.74 10.40
N PHE A 302 18.70 5.41 11.55
CA PHE A 302 19.73 6.32 12.02
C PHE A 302 19.59 6.55 13.53
N VAL A 303 20.65 7.08 14.15
CA VAL A 303 20.66 7.37 15.59
C VAL A 303 19.93 8.70 15.85
N LEU A 304 19.07 8.72 16.86
CA LEU A 304 18.36 9.89 17.36
C LEU A 304 18.19 9.81 18.88
N ASP A 305 18.16 10.96 19.54
CA ASP A 305 18.16 11.01 21.00
C ASP A 305 16.79 10.80 21.67
N SER A 306 15.69 10.76 20.91
CA SER A 306 14.36 10.51 21.48
C SER A 306 13.34 9.96 20.48
N THR A 307 12.26 9.39 21.03
CA THR A 307 11.08 8.92 20.27
C THR A 307 10.39 10.08 19.53
N GLU A 308 10.29 11.25 20.15
CA GLU A 308 9.67 12.44 19.54
C GLU A 308 10.45 12.92 18.31
N ASN A 309 11.78 12.88 18.38
CA ASN A 309 12.63 13.19 17.23
C ASN A 309 12.47 12.14 16.11
N CYS A 310 12.26 10.87 16.46
CA CYS A 310 12.00 9.82 15.47
C CYS A 310 10.64 10.04 14.77
N GLN A 311 9.60 10.42 15.51
CA GLN A 311 8.32 10.81 14.93
C GLN A 311 8.47 12.03 14.02
N LYS A 312 9.21 13.06 14.46
CA LYS A 312 9.47 14.25 13.65
C LYS A 312 10.16 13.89 12.33
N ALA A 313 11.20 13.05 12.39
CA ALA A 313 11.90 12.59 11.19
C ALA A 313 10.98 11.77 10.26
N CYS A 314 10.08 10.95 10.80
CA CYS A 314 9.07 10.27 9.99
C CYS A 314 8.06 11.24 9.36
N ASN A 315 7.70 12.33 10.04
CA ASN A 315 6.81 13.33 9.46
C ASN A 315 7.48 14.15 8.34
N GLU A 316 8.79 14.35 8.42
CA GLU A 316 9.58 15.04 7.39
C GLU A 316 9.91 14.16 6.18
N GLU A 317 9.87 12.83 6.35
CA GLU A 317 10.07 11.84 5.28
C GLU A 317 8.73 11.59 4.55
N PRO A 318 8.57 12.04 3.29
CA PRO A 318 7.28 11.99 2.58
C PRO A 318 6.70 10.57 2.46
N ASP A 319 7.58 9.58 2.40
CA ASP A 319 7.25 8.17 2.19
C ASP A 319 7.11 7.38 3.51
N CYS A 320 7.32 8.00 4.67
CA CYS A 320 7.22 7.32 5.96
C CYS A 320 5.76 7.21 6.42
N HIS A 321 5.31 5.98 6.65
CA HIS A 321 3.96 5.69 7.16
C HIS A 321 3.98 5.43 8.67
N PHE A 322 5.05 4.79 9.16
CA PHE A 322 5.22 4.43 10.56
C PHE A 322 6.68 4.60 10.98
N TYR A 323 6.92 4.64 12.28
CA TYR A 323 8.27 4.58 12.84
C TYR A 323 8.34 3.60 14.01
N ALA A 324 9.54 3.12 14.28
CA ALA A 324 9.90 2.46 15.52
C ALA A 324 11.22 3.02 16.05
N TYR A 325 11.27 3.29 17.34
CA TYR A 325 12.41 3.83 18.06
C TYR A 325 12.87 2.82 19.12
N VAL A 326 14.07 2.28 18.95
CA VAL A 326 14.69 1.37 19.92
C VAL A 326 15.46 2.22 20.92
N THR A 327 14.93 2.34 22.14
CA THR A 327 15.42 3.28 23.15
C THR A 327 16.83 2.92 23.64
N ALA A 328 17.11 1.61 23.79
CA ALA A 328 18.42 1.11 24.22
C ALA A 328 19.55 1.45 23.23
N GLU A 329 19.24 1.49 21.94
CA GLU A 329 20.21 1.77 20.87
C GLU A 329 20.19 3.24 20.41
N LYS A 330 19.26 4.04 20.95
CA LYS A 330 18.93 5.38 20.46
C LYS A 330 18.69 5.39 18.95
N ARG A 331 18.03 4.37 18.41
CA ARG A 331 17.93 4.14 16.96
C ARG A 331 16.51 4.28 16.47
N CYS A 332 16.33 5.16 15.49
CA CYS A 332 15.07 5.36 14.78
C CYS A 332 15.04 4.53 13.49
N TYR A 333 13.90 3.91 13.24
CA TYR A 333 13.58 3.19 12.01
C TYR A 333 12.36 3.83 11.37
N LEU A 334 12.53 4.40 10.18
CA LEU A 334 11.43 4.90 9.36
C LEU A 334 10.90 3.77 8.49
N LYS A 335 9.58 3.67 8.34
CA LYS A 335 8.94 2.50 7.73
C LYS A 335 7.88 2.89 6.70
N ARG A 336 7.79 2.10 5.62
CA ARG A 336 6.81 2.28 4.54
C ARG A 336 6.21 0.95 4.11
N VAL A 337 4.89 0.95 3.93
CA VAL A 337 4.15 -0.17 3.32
C VAL A 337 3.60 0.22 1.94
N THR A 338 3.38 -0.77 1.09
CA THR A 338 2.74 -0.59 -0.22
C THR A 338 1.27 -0.22 -0.04
N VAL A 339 0.82 0.85 -0.67
CA VAL A 339 -0.56 1.39 -0.61
C VAL A 339 -1.19 1.59 -1.99
N ILE A 340 -0.46 1.30 -3.08
CA ILE A 340 -1.11 1.22 -4.40
C ILE A 340 -2.07 0.03 -4.47
N PRO A 341 -3.18 0.15 -5.22
CA PRO A 341 -4.06 -0.97 -5.52
C PRO A 341 -3.28 -2.19 -6.02
N ALA A 342 -3.36 -3.31 -5.31
CA ALA A 342 -2.68 -4.54 -5.70
C ALA A 342 -3.67 -5.71 -5.70
N PRO A 343 -4.02 -6.27 -6.86
CA PRO A 343 -4.84 -7.48 -6.92
C PRO A 343 -4.16 -8.63 -6.16
N PRO A 344 -4.88 -9.37 -5.30
CA PRO A 344 -4.28 -10.49 -4.56
C PRO A 344 -3.84 -11.61 -5.50
N ARG A 345 -4.44 -11.68 -6.69
CA ARG A 345 -4.07 -12.59 -7.77
C ARG A 345 -4.42 -11.95 -9.11
N VAL A 346 -3.67 -12.30 -10.15
CA VAL A 346 -3.99 -11.98 -11.54
C VAL A 346 -3.95 -13.27 -12.35
N THR A 347 -4.99 -13.53 -13.13
CA THR A 347 -5.10 -14.74 -13.97
C THR A 347 -5.48 -14.38 -15.41
N ILE A 348 -5.02 -15.19 -16.35
CA ILE A 348 -5.51 -15.16 -17.72
C ILE A 348 -6.85 -15.89 -17.75
N LEU A 349 -7.91 -15.18 -18.13
CA LEU A 349 -9.25 -15.72 -18.21
C LEU A 349 -9.97 -15.12 -19.40
N ASN A 350 -10.28 -15.93 -20.40
CA ASN A 350 -10.94 -15.46 -21.62
C ASN A 350 -12.28 -14.82 -21.28
N HIS A 351 -12.60 -13.72 -21.96
CA HIS A 351 -13.86 -12.97 -21.81
C HIS A 351 -14.06 -12.27 -20.44
N ALA A 352 -13.04 -12.30 -19.56
CA ALA A 352 -12.95 -11.43 -18.41
C ALA A 352 -12.09 -10.20 -18.75
N GLU A 353 -12.53 -9.02 -18.33
CA GLU A 353 -11.85 -7.76 -18.55
C GLU A 353 -11.67 -7.06 -17.21
N SER A 354 -10.44 -6.74 -16.84
CA SER A 354 -10.13 -6.11 -15.55
C SER A 354 -9.53 -4.72 -15.73
N GLY A 355 -9.64 -3.91 -14.69
CA GLY A 355 -9.12 -2.54 -14.66
C GLY A 355 -9.05 -2.01 -13.23
N PHE A 356 -8.49 -0.82 -13.09
CA PHE A 356 -8.40 -0.10 -11.82
C PHE A 356 -9.38 1.08 -11.79
N THR A 357 -9.64 1.57 -10.57
CA THR A 357 -10.31 2.85 -10.37
C THR A 357 -9.49 3.99 -11.00
N LEU A 358 -10.18 4.99 -11.55
CA LEU A 358 -9.55 6.19 -12.12
C LEU A 358 -9.50 7.37 -11.15
N THR A 359 -9.83 7.18 -9.86
CA THR A 359 -9.90 8.28 -8.88
C THR A 359 -8.59 9.08 -8.75
N ASN A 360 -7.45 8.45 -8.99
CA ASN A 360 -6.12 9.08 -8.92
C ASN A 360 -5.58 9.59 -10.27
N CYS A 361 -6.33 9.38 -11.36
CA CYS A 361 -5.94 9.85 -12.68
C CYS A 361 -6.33 11.31 -12.85
N LYS A 362 -5.38 12.18 -13.17
CA LYS A 362 -5.68 13.55 -13.57
C LYS A 362 -6.27 13.52 -14.99
N CYS A 363 -7.44 14.14 -15.17
CA CYS A 363 -8.09 14.32 -16.46
C CYS A 363 -7.38 15.37 -17.32
#